data_AF-A0A8D9I1T3-F1
#
_entry.id   AF-A0A8D9I1T3-F1
#
_cell.length_a   1.000
_cell.length_b   1.000
_cell.length_c   1.000
_cell.angle_alpha   90.00
_cell.angle_beta   90.00
_cell.angle_gamma   90.00
#
_symmetry.space_group_name_H-M   'P 1'
#
loop_
_entity.id
_entity.type
_entity.pdbx_description
1 polymer ?
#
loop_
_entity_poly.entity_id
_entity_poly.type
_entity_poly.pdbx_seq_one_letter_code
_entity_poly.pdbx_strand_id
1 'polypeptide(L)'
;MDCLTATASEIEEVRCNVTSVINGQNTRLCSFGGWFDVHFRGRKEDPAQQEIELTTAPSEQHCTHWGQQVFIMADPINVGEGDHLNLGLVMSRSKENHRLMEVELECEIKEASGNPKESFKKTYFIE
;
A
#
# COMPACT_ATOMS: atom_id res chain seq x y z
N MET A 1 -8.42 5.26 -8.22
CA MET A 1 -9.72 5.90 -7.91
C MET A 1 -10.08 6.82 -9.07
N ASP A 2 -11.33 6.82 -9.53
CA ASP A 2 -11.79 7.76 -10.57
C ASP A 2 -12.45 8.96 -9.91
N CYS A 3 -11.81 10.13 -9.98
CA CYS A 3 -12.30 11.36 -9.35
C CYS A 3 -13.58 11.93 -9.99
N LEU A 4 -14.02 11.42 -11.16
CA LEU A 4 -15.31 11.82 -11.75
C LEU A 4 -16.50 11.14 -11.06
N THR A 5 -16.30 9.93 -10.51
CA THR A 5 -17.39 9.11 -9.95
C THR A 5 -17.21 8.78 -8.48
N ALA A 6 -16.02 9.01 -7.91
CA ALA A 6 -15.72 8.65 -6.54
C ALA A 6 -16.70 9.29 -5.54
N THR A 7 -17.17 8.51 -4.58
CA THR A 7 -18.11 8.98 -3.54
C THR A 7 -17.51 8.96 -2.14
N ALA A 8 -18.11 9.70 -1.21
CA ALA A 8 -17.66 9.69 0.19
C ALA A 8 -17.78 8.30 0.82
N SER A 9 -18.81 7.53 0.45
CA SER A 9 -19.03 6.18 0.98
C SER A 9 -18.01 5.16 0.45
N GLU A 10 -17.51 5.34 -0.78
CA GLU A 10 -16.43 4.50 -1.32
C GLU A 10 -15.10 4.68 -0.58
N ILE A 11 -14.92 5.79 0.14
CA ILE A 11 -13.69 6.09 0.89
C ILE A 11 -13.86 5.96 2.41
N GLU A 12 -15.02 5.48 2.88
CA GLU A 12 -15.22 5.14 4.29
C GLU A 12 -14.42 3.89 4.67
N GLU A 13 -14.39 2.91 3.77
CA GLU A 13 -13.61 1.69 3.91
C GLU A 13 -13.10 1.23 2.53
N VAL A 14 -11.79 1.02 2.42
CA VAL A 14 -11.14 0.50 1.21
C VAL A 14 -10.51 -0.84 1.52
N ARG A 15 -10.83 -1.87 0.72
CA ARG A 15 -10.28 -3.22 0.84
C ARG A 15 -9.43 -3.56 -0.38
N CYS A 16 -8.28 -4.17 -0.15
CA CYS A 16 -7.40 -4.61 -1.23
C CYS A 16 -6.70 -5.92 -0.85
N ASN A 17 -6.51 -6.80 -1.84
CA ASN A 17 -5.63 -7.95 -1.72
C ASN A 17 -4.48 -7.80 -2.71
N VAL A 18 -3.25 -8.02 -2.25
CA VAL A 18 -2.04 -7.88 -3.06
C VAL A 18 -1.19 -9.13 -2.91
N THR A 19 -0.69 -9.65 -4.02
CA THR A 19 0.35 -10.69 -4.00
C THR A 19 1.64 -10.10 -4.52
N SER A 20 2.75 -10.39 -3.84
CA SER A 20 4.10 -9.99 -4.25
C SER A 20 5.08 -11.14 -4.09
N VAL A 21 6.15 -11.12 -4.87
CA VAL A 21 7.26 -12.09 -4.78
C VAL A 21 8.50 -11.34 -4.33
N ILE A 22 9.21 -11.91 -3.36
CA ILE A 22 10.47 -11.36 -2.87
C ILE A 22 11.56 -11.61 -3.92
N ASN A 23 12.21 -10.53 -4.36
CA ASN A 23 13.31 -10.58 -5.33
C ASN A 23 14.70 -10.53 -4.68
N GLY A 24 14.78 -10.29 -3.37
CA GLY A 24 16.04 -10.15 -2.64
C GLY A 24 16.51 -11.47 -2.05
N GLN A 25 17.79 -11.80 -2.24
CA GLN A 25 18.42 -12.93 -1.55
C GLN A 25 18.73 -12.57 -0.10
N ASN A 26 18.34 -13.44 0.85
CA ASN A 26 18.67 -13.35 2.28
C ASN A 26 18.40 -11.96 2.89
N THR A 27 17.19 -11.44 2.73
CA THR A 27 16.79 -10.14 3.28
C THR A 27 15.80 -10.32 4.43
N ARG A 28 15.38 -9.20 5.03
CA ARG A 28 14.35 -9.16 6.05
C ARG A 28 13.23 -8.23 5.63
N LEU A 29 12.00 -8.71 5.78
CA LEU A 29 10.82 -7.87 5.70
C LEU A 29 10.69 -7.12 7.02
N CYS A 30 10.94 -5.81 6.98
CA CYS A 30 10.94 -4.93 8.17
C CYS A 30 9.71 -4.01 8.23
N SER A 31 9.13 -3.67 7.08
CA SER A 31 8.03 -2.72 6.98
C SER A 31 7.38 -2.78 5.60
N PHE A 32 6.23 -2.11 5.48
CA PHE A 32 5.58 -1.80 4.21
C PHE A 32 5.62 -0.29 3.96
N GLY A 33 5.84 0.11 2.71
CA GLY A 33 5.77 1.51 2.28
C GLY A 33 4.48 1.78 1.53
N GLY A 34 3.74 2.82 1.91
CA GLY A 34 2.58 3.35 1.18
C GLY A 34 2.89 4.69 0.53
N TRP A 35 2.46 4.88 -0.70
CA TRP A 35 2.54 6.12 -1.46
C TRP A 35 1.33 6.24 -2.39
N PHE A 36 1.23 7.33 -3.15
CA PHE A 36 0.12 7.52 -4.09
C PHE A 36 0.59 8.16 -5.39
N ASP A 37 -0.23 7.94 -6.42
CA ASP A 37 -0.11 8.58 -7.73
C ASP A 37 -1.39 9.38 -8.02
N VAL A 38 -1.22 10.54 -8.64
CA VAL A 38 -2.30 11.39 -9.14
C VAL A 38 -2.08 11.62 -10.63
N HIS A 39 -3.15 11.47 -11.41
CA HIS A 39 -3.10 11.65 -12.85
C HIS A 39 -4.05 12.74 -13.32
N PHE A 40 -3.57 13.62 -14.18
CA PHE A 40 -4.33 14.69 -14.83
C PHE A 40 -4.56 14.30 -16.30
N ARG A 41 -5.66 13.59 -16.57
CA ARG A 41 -5.99 13.05 -17.92
C ARG A 41 -7.20 13.69 -18.60
N GLY A 42 -7.91 14.58 -17.90
CA GLY A 42 -9.22 15.07 -18.37
C GLY A 42 -10.30 14.00 -18.27
N ARG A 43 -11.42 14.22 -18.97
CA ARG A 43 -12.52 13.24 -19.08
C ARG A 43 -12.44 12.53 -20.43
N LYS A 44 -13.13 11.40 -20.59
CA LYS A 44 -13.08 10.62 -21.85
C LYS A 44 -13.56 11.41 -23.06
N GLU A 45 -14.56 12.26 -22.88
CA GLU A 45 -15.15 13.08 -23.94
C GLU A 45 -14.36 14.37 -24.23
N ASP A 46 -13.42 14.72 -23.36
CA ASP A 46 -12.61 15.94 -23.42
C ASP A 46 -11.26 15.67 -22.71
N PRO A 47 -10.37 14.91 -23.38
CA PRO A 47 -9.12 14.46 -22.80
C PRO A 47 -8.13 15.62 -22.69
N ALA A 48 -7.19 15.50 -21.74
CA ALA A 48 -6.07 16.43 -21.64
C ALA A 48 -5.21 16.37 -22.93
N GLN A 49 -4.73 17.53 -23.37
CA GLN A 49 -3.77 17.61 -24.49
C GLN A 49 -2.45 16.92 -24.15
N GLN A 50 -2.08 16.95 -22.87
CA GLN A 50 -0.92 16.28 -22.31
C GLN A 50 -1.30 15.72 -20.94
N GLU A 51 -1.08 14.43 -20.74
CA GLU A 51 -1.24 13.81 -19.43
C GLU A 51 -0.07 14.17 -18.53
N ILE A 52 -0.39 14.53 -17.29
CA ILE A 52 0.59 14.80 -16.24
C ILE A 52 0.38 13.83 -15.08
N GLU A 53 1.47 13.38 -14.49
CA GLU A 53 1.48 12.52 -13.32
C GLU A 53 2.26 13.20 -12.19
N LEU A 54 1.70 13.10 -10.98
CA LEU A 54 2.40 13.36 -9.73
C LEU A 54 2.44 12.06 -8.93
N THR A 55 3.63 11.51 -8.75
CA THR A 55 3.88 10.32 -7.91
C THR A 55 4.63 10.70 -6.65
N THR A 56 4.34 9.99 -5.55
CA THR A 56 5.15 10.02 -4.33
C THR A 56 5.93 8.72 -4.12
N ALA A 57 6.10 7.91 -5.17
CA ALA A 57 6.90 6.69 -5.14
C ALA A 57 8.34 6.95 -4.67
N PRO A 58 9.01 5.93 -4.08
CA PRO A 58 10.41 6.04 -3.69
C PRO A 58 11.29 6.53 -4.83
N SER A 59 12.05 7.60 -4.59
CA SER A 59 12.98 8.19 -5.57
C SER A 59 14.17 8.82 -4.87
N GLU A 60 15.37 8.61 -5.42
CA GLU A 60 16.59 9.27 -4.95
C GLU A 60 16.64 10.76 -5.34
N GLN A 61 15.92 11.15 -6.39
CA GLN A 61 16.03 12.48 -7.02
C GLN A 61 14.76 13.33 -6.88
N HIS A 62 13.61 12.69 -6.61
CA HIS A 62 12.30 13.34 -6.63
C HIS A 62 11.59 13.19 -5.28
N CYS A 63 12.07 13.94 -4.29
CA CYS A 63 11.43 14.00 -2.99
C CYS A 63 10.19 14.93 -3.02
N THR A 64 9.10 14.47 -2.42
CA THR A 64 7.91 15.30 -2.16
C THR A 64 7.75 15.46 -0.65
N HIS A 65 7.06 16.52 -0.21
CA HIS A 65 6.83 16.74 1.23
C HIS A 65 5.95 15.67 1.89
N TRP A 66 5.21 14.86 1.11
CA TRP A 66 4.47 13.70 1.62
C TRP A 66 5.38 12.53 1.95
N GLY A 67 6.50 12.37 1.24
CA GLY A 67 7.36 11.20 1.34
C GLY A 67 6.58 9.89 1.10
N GLN A 68 6.84 8.90 1.96
CA GLN A 68 6.13 7.63 2.00
C GLN A 68 5.70 7.30 3.43
N GLN A 69 4.53 6.67 3.58
CA GLN A 69 4.06 6.17 4.87
C GLN A 69 4.69 4.80 5.15
N VAL A 70 5.35 4.66 6.30
CA VAL A 70 5.99 3.39 6.69
C VAL A 70 5.17 2.68 7.76
N PHE A 71 4.78 1.43 7.48
CA PHE A 71 4.08 0.53 8.40
C PHE A 71 5.09 -0.46 8.99
N ILE A 72 5.67 -0.11 10.14
CA ILE A 72 6.78 -0.85 10.75
C ILE A 72 6.31 -2.19 11.36
N MET A 73 7.05 -3.26 11.08
CA MET A 73 6.87 -4.55 11.76
C MET A 73 7.63 -4.54 13.08
N ALA A 74 7.01 -5.07 14.14
CA ALA A 74 7.68 -5.16 15.44
C ALA A 74 8.82 -6.17 15.38
N ASP A 75 8.56 -7.30 14.74
CA ASP A 75 9.50 -8.40 14.56
C ASP A 75 9.77 -8.60 13.05
N PRO A 76 10.96 -8.24 12.55
CA PRO A 76 11.32 -8.45 11.15
C PRO A 76 11.39 -9.93 10.80
N ILE A 77 10.87 -10.30 9.63
CA ILE A 77 10.82 -11.69 9.16
C ILE A 77 11.91 -11.93 8.12
N ASN A 78 12.72 -12.98 8.28
CA ASN A 78 13.69 -13.37 7.26
C ASN A 78 12.96 -13.89 6.01
N VAL A 79 13.22 -13.29 4.85
CA VAL A 79 12.62 -13.67 3.57
C VAL A 79 13.70 -13.94 2.53
N GLY A 80 13.42 -14.90 1.66
CA GLY A 80 14.31 -15.31 0.58
C GLY A 80 13.73 -14.99 -0.79
N GLU A 81 14.57 -15.07 -1.81
CA GLU A 81 14.15 -14.96 -3.20
C GLU A 81 13.09 -16.03 -3.52
N GLY A 82 11.97 -15.61 -4.11
CA GLY A 82 10.85 -16.49 -4.44
C GLY A 82 9.83 -16.69 -3.32
N ASP A 83 10.06 -16.18 -2.10
CA ASP A 83 9.01 -16.17 -1.08
C ASP A 83 7.82 -15.32 -1.56
N HIS A 84 6.61 -15.81 -1.35
CA HIS A 84 5.36 -15.17 -1.73
C HIS A 84 4.72 -14.45 -0.54
N LEU A 85 4.41 -13.17 -0.72
CA LEU A 85 3.60 -12.38 0.21
C LEU A 85 2.17 -12.31 -0.32
N ASN A 86 1.19 -12.73 0.48
CA ASN A 86 -0.23 -12.43 0.24
C ASN A 86 -0.69 -11.45 1.31
N LEU A 87 -1.12 -10.28 0.89
CA LEU A 87 -1.49 -9.16 1.75
C LEU A 87 -2.98 -8.91 1.63
N GLY A 88 -3.66 -8.79 2.77
CA GLY A 88 -5.00 -8.24 2.89
C GLY A 88 -4.92 -6.89 3.59
N LEU A 89 -5.46 -5.84 2.97
CA LEU A 89 -5.49 -4.49 3.51
C LEU A 89 -6.93 -4.04 3.69
N VAL A 90 -7.26 -3.49 4.86
CA VAL A 90 -8.49 -2.75 5.11
C VAL A 90 -8.10 -1.39 5.66
N MET A 91 -8.47 -0.33 4.95
CA MET A 91 -8.25 1.04 5.38
C MET A 91 -9.59 1.71 5.65
N SER A 92 -9.81 2.19 6.87
CA SER A 92 -11.05 2.84 7.29
C SER A 92 -10.79 4.11 8.07
N ARG A 93 -11.77 5.01 8.14
CA ARG A 93 -11.67 6.21 8.99
C ARG A 93 -11.74 5.84 10.48
N SER A 94 -10.96 6.52 11.31
CA SER A 94 -11.05 6.33 12.75
C SER A 94 -12.39 6.85 13.30
N LYS A 95 -12.89 6.19 14.35
CA LYS A 95 -14.13 6.57 15.04
C LYS A 95 -13.98 7.85 15.86
N GLU A 96 -12.78 8.15 16.33
CA GLU A 96 -12.51 9.33 17.17
C GLU A 96 -12.42 10.61 16.34
N ASN A 97 -11.75 10.54 15.19
CA ASN A 97 -11.60 11.65 14.26
C ASN A 97 -11.63 11.12 12.82
N HIS A 98 -12.66 11.52 12.07
CA HIS A 98 -12.89 11.05 10.70
C HIS A 98 -11.84 11.51 9.67
N ARG A 99 -10.84 12.30 10.09
CA ARG A 99 -9.67 12.69 9.28
C ARG A 99 -8.49 11.73 9.44
N LEU A 100 -8.51 10.90 10.49
CA LEU A 100 -7.48 9.91 10.77
C LEU A 100 -7.88 8.57 10.17
N MET A 101 -6.89 7.73 9.86
CA MET A 101 -7.12 6.42 9.24
C MET A 101 -6.59 5.29 10.12
N GLU A 102 -7.35 4.20 10.15
CA GLU A 102 -6.96 2.92 10.70
C GLU A 102 -6.69 1.97 9.53
N VAL A 103 -5.56 1.27 9.57
CA VAL A 103 -5.12 0.36 8.53
C VAL A 103 -4.91 -1.02 9.14
N GLU A 104 -5.82 -1.95 8.89
CA GLU A 104 -5.62 -3.35 9.18
C GLU A 104 -4.85 -4.01 8.03
N LEU A 105 -3.67 -4.52 8.35
CA LEU A 105 -2.83 -5.27 7.43
C LEU A 105 -2.74 -6.73 7.90
N GLU A 106 -3.18 -7.63 7.05
CA GLU A 106 -2.96 -9.06 7.15
C GLU A 106 -1.92 -9.48 6.12
N CYS A 107 -0.99 -10.35 6.52
CA CYS A 107 0.04 -10.88 5.64
C CYS A 107 0.22 -12.38 5.89
N GLU A 108 0.15 -13.16 4.82
CA GLU A 108 0.60 -14.54 4.79
C GLU A 108 1.85 -14.66 3.91
N ILE A 109 2.89 -15.29 4.45
CA ILE A 109 4.15 -15.54 3.78
C ILE A 109 4.25 -17.03 3.49
N LYS A 110 4.53 -17.37 2.23
CA LYS A 110 4.81 -18.74 1.79
C LYS A 110 6.22 -18.79 1.23
N GLU A 111 6.94 -19.87 1.52
CA GLU A 111 8.22 -20.13 0.88
C GLU A 111 8.04 -20.34 -0.62
N ALA A 112 9.12 -20.20 -1.40
CA ALA A 112 9.13 -20.56 -2.82
C ALA A 112 8.68 -22.01 -3.10
N SER A 113 8.82 -22.90 -2.11
CA SER A 113 8.33 -24.29 -2.14
C SER A 113 6.80 -24.42 -2.03
N GLY A 114 6.10 -23.33 -1.69
CA GLY A 114 4.67 -23.29 -1.41
C GLY A 114 4.31 -23.56 0.05
N ASN A 115 5.28 -23.93 0.90
CA ASN A 115 5.03 -24.17 2.31
C ASN A 115 4.68 -22.87 3.05
N PRO A 116 3.71 -22.89 4.00
CA PRO A 116 3.47 -21.76 4.89
C PRO A 116 4.72 -21.46 5.71
N LYS A 117 5.10 -20.19 5.79
CA LYS A 117 6.25 -19.71 6.54
C LYS A 117 5.83 -18.94 7.79
N GLU A 118 5.05 -17.87 7.59
CA GLU A 118 4.60 -17.01 8.68
C GLU A 118 3.30 -16.29 8.28
N SER A 119 2.50 -15.89 9.26
CA SER A 119 1.32 -15.07 9.03
C SER A 119 1.10 -14.12 10.19
N PHE A 120 0.70 -12.88 9.92
CA PHE A 120 0.37 -11.92 10.95
C PHE A 120 -0.80 -11.01 10.53
N LYS A 121 -1.45 -10.43 11.53
CA LYS A 121 -2.42 -9.36 11.37
C LYS A 121 -2.09 -8.22 12.33
N LYS A 122 -2.03 -6.99 11.83
CA LYS A 122 -1.68 -5.81 12.63
C LYS A 122 -2.48 -4.60 12.19
N THR A 123 -2.89 -3.78 13.16
CA THR A 123 -3.53 -2.49 12.92
C THR A 123 -2.51 -1.37 13.08
N TYR A 124 -2.53 -0.44 12.13
CA TYR A 124 -1.72 0.77 12.09
C TYR A 124 -2.61 2.01 12.11
N PHE A 125 -2.08 3.13 12.59
CA PHE A 125 -2.79 4.40 12.70
C PHE A 125 -2.05 5.47 11.90
N ILE A 126 -2.80 6.27 11.15
CA ILE A 126 -2.30 7.44 10.42
C ILE A 126 -2.97 8.68 11.03
N GLU A 127 -2.16 9.52 11.65
CA GLU A 127 -2.56 10.73 12.40
C GLU A 127 -2.34 12.03 11.61
#